data_AF-A0A098VVE1-F1
#
_entry.id   AF-A0A098VVE1-F1
#
_cell.length_a   1.000
_cell.length_b   1.000
_cell.length_c   1.000
_cell.angle_alpha   90.00
_cell.angle_beta   90.00
_cell.angle_gamma   90.00
#
_symmetry.space_group_name_H-M   'P 1'
#
loop_
_entity.id
_entity.type
_entity.pdbx_description
1 polymer ?
#
loop_
_entity_poly.entity_id
_entity_poly.type
_entity_poly.pdbx_seq_one_letter_code
_entity_poly.pdbx_strand_id
1 'polypeptide(L)'
;MSLGLASLPVILKATEKLAESNNPIAGDGEFTDLTSQGSLLEPGIINKWRRLEELPVEVSIASHFRSHSIFTCPVSKQTSSSENPPLRISCGHVLSKEAVSKLSRGFALKFKCPYCPVECEPSQSLQLYF
;
A
#
# COMPACT_ATOMS: atom_id res chain seq x y z
N MET A 1 26.11 -20.68 -32.32
CA MET A 1 26.34 -21.57 -31.17
C MET A 1 25.77 -20.84 -29.96
N SER A 2 24.45 -20.66 -29.88
CA SER A 2 23.44 -21.65 -29.50
C SER A 2 23.44 -21.93 -28.00
N LEU A 3 22.23 -21.96 -27.45
CA LEU A 3 21.80 -22.48 -26.14
C LEU A 3 21.84 -21.42 -25.01
N GLY A 4 20.81 -21.24 -24.20
CA GLY A 4 19.56 -21.98 -24.05
C GLY A 4 18.74 -21.42 -22.89
N LEU A 5 17.43 -21.67 -22.96
CA LEU A 5 16.37 -21.34 -22.00
C LEU A 5 16.58 -21.96 -20.61
N ALA A 6 15.69 -21.54 -19.69
CA ALA A 6 15.18 -22.26 -18.51
C ALA A 6 16.05 -22.12 -17.25
N SER A 7 15.55 -22.07 -16.02
CA SER A 7 14.21 -22.21 -15.45
C SER A 7 14.33 -21.80 -13.97
N LEU A 8 13.28 -21.21 -13.39
CA LEU A 8 13.07 -21.26 -11.95
C LEU A 8 12.89 -22.73 -11.50
N PRO A 9 13.38 -23.10 -10.32
CA PRO A 9 12.56 -23.87 -9.40
C PRO A 9 12.49 -23.17 -8.03
N VAL A 10 11.30 -22.90 -7.50
CA VAL A 10 10.52 -23.85 -6.69
C VAL A 10 11.21 -24.11 -5.35
N ILE A 11 10.83 -23.29 -4.37
CA ILE A 11 10.13 -23.67 -3.14
C ILE A 11 10.38 -25.11 -2.63
N LEU A 12 10.58 -25.20 -1.30
CA LEU A 12 10.53 -26.38 -0.44
C LEU A 12 11.77 -27.30 -0.46
N LYS A 13 12.61 -27.11 0.55
CA LYS A 13 13.20 -28.27 1.24
C LYS A 13 13.26 -28.02 2.74
N ALA A 14 12.62 -28.95 3.43
CA ALA A 14 12.78 -29.31 4.83
C ALA A 14 12.21 -28.34 5.89
N THR A 15 10.89 -28.44 6.04
CA THR A 15 10.30 -28.72 7.36
C THR A 15 10.99 -29.92 8.01
N GLU A 16 11.24 -29.82 9.32
CA GLU A 16 11.40 -30.88 10.33
C GLU A 16 12.67 -30.73 11.15
N LYS A 17 12.55 -30.05 12.29
CA LYS A 17 12.60 -30.77 13.58
C LYS A 17 12.16 -29.89 14.74
N LEU A 18 11.21 -30.47 15.47
CA LEU A 18 10.90 -30.28 16.89
C LEU A 18 10.12 -29.01 17.25
N ALA A 19 8.81 -29.18 17.11
CA ALA A 19 7.88 -28.73 18.13
C ALA A 19 8.37 -29.19 19.52
N GLU A 20 8.43 -28.25 20.45
CA GLU A 20 8.09 -28.49 21.86
C GLU A 20 7.79 -27.15 22.54
N SER A 21 6.48 -26.90 22.66
CA SER A 21 5.79 -26.27 23.80
C SER A 21 6.21 -24.88 24.30
N ASN A 22 5.28 -23.92 24.10
CA ASN A 22 4.70 -22.97 25.08
C ASN A 22 4.69 -21.51 24.60
N ASN A 23 3.55 -21.08 24.06
CA ASN A 23 3.08 -19.67 24.17
C ASN A 23 2.11 -19.62 25.37
N PRO A 24 1.93 -18.50 26.11
CA PRO A 24 2.04 -17.08 25.69
C PRO A 24 2.94 -16.23 26.62
N ILE A 25 3.32 -14.99 26.31
CA ILE A 25 2.60 -13.74 26.64
C ILE A 25 3.37 -12.54 26.02
N ALA A 26 2.62 -11.65 25.37
CA ALA A 26 2.87 -10.24 25.10
C ALA A 26 4.30 -9.66 25.27
N GLY A 27 4.96 -9.40 24.13
CA GLY A 27 5.18 -8.04 23.63
C GLY A 27 6.13 -7.11 24.38
N ASP A 28 7.43 -7.24 24.11
CA ASP A 28 8.43 -6.17 24.18
C ASP A 28 9.75 -6.63 23.55
N GLY A 29 9.83 -6.55 22.23
CA GLY A 29 11.07 -6.74 21.49
C GLY A 29 12.02 -5.56 21.69
N GLU A 30 12.82 -5.68 22.73
CA GLU A 30 14.03 -4.95 23.07
C GLU A 30 14.93 -4.72 21.84
N PHE A 31 14.83 -3.53 21.23
CA PHE A 31 15.82 -3.03 20.27
C PHE A 31 16.98 -2.43 21.07
N THR A 32 17.87 -3.28 21.57
CA THR A 32 19.11 -2.82 22.19
C THR A 32 20.17 -2.50 21.15
N ASP A 33 20.53 -1.23 21.16
CA ASP A 33 21.88 -0.69 20.99
C ASP A 33 22.44 -0.53 19.57
N LEU A 34 22.14 0.63 18.98
CA LEU A 34 22.96 1.28 17.97
C LEU A 34 23.36 2.68 18.49
N THR A 35 24.06 2.72 19.63
CA THR A 35 24.57 3.98 20.20
C THR A 35 26.04 4.27 19.89
N SER A 36 26.65 3.57 18.93
CA SER A 36 28.08 3.68 18.68
C SER A 36 28.50 4.65 17.57
N GLN A 37 27.57 5.43 16.97
CA GLN A 37 27.96 6.47 16.01
C GLN A 37 27.23 7.80 16.24
N GLY A 38 27.89 8.64 17.04
CA GLY A 38 27.87 10.10 16.96
C GLY A 38 26.53 10.79 16.69
N SER A 39 25.74 11.01 17.74
CA SER A 39 24.67 12.01 17.70
C SER A 39 24.98 13.12 18.71
N LEU A 40 25.10 14.36 18.21
CA LEU A 40 25.34 15.60 18.97
C LEU A 40 24.12 16.04 19.81
N LEU A 41 23.33 15.09 20.29
CA LEU A 41 22.10 15.37 21.02
C LEU A 41 22.10 14.55 22.31
N GLU A 42 22.14 15.29 23.42
CA GLU A 42 22.10 14.77 24.78
C GLU A 42 21.01 13.69 24.93
N PRO A 43 21.29 12.55 25.61
CA PRO A 43 20.42 11.38 25.70
C PRO A 43 19.04 11.58 26.38
N GLY A 44 18.66 12.81 26.71
CA GLY A 44 17.33 13.18 27.20
C GLY A 44 16.38 13.76 26.13
N ILE A 45 16.90 14.17 24.97
CA ILE A 45 16.11 14.87 23.95
C ILE A 45 15.08 13.94 23.31
N ILE A 46 15.49 12.73 22.91
CA ILE A 46 14.62 11.75 22.22
C ILE A 46 13.45 11.32 23.12
N ASN A 47 13.72 11.13 24.41
CA ASN A 47 12.71 10.78 25.42
C ASN A 47 11.76 11.95 25.77
N LYS A 48 12.17 13.19 25.51
CA LYS A 48 11.33 14.38 25.66
C LYS A 48 10.30 14.48 24.52
N TRP A 49 10.71 14.27 23.27
CA TRP A 49 9.79 14.32 22.11
C TRP A 49 8.70 13.24 22.17
N ARG A 50 9.03 12.02 22.63
CA ARG A 50 8.05 10.92 22.75
C ARG A 50 6.93 11.17 23.77
N ARG A 51 7.16 12.04 24.76
CA ARG A 51 6.20 12.35 25.84
C ARG A 51 5.39 13.62 25.60
N LEU A 52 5.57 14.30 24.47
CA LEU A 52 4.72 15.42 24.09
C LEU A 52 3.43 14.89 23.48
N GLU A 53 2.30 15.26 24.06
CA GLU A 53 0.98 15.09 23.45
C GLU A 53 0.86 16.10 22.30
N GLU A 54 1.41 15.76 21.13
CA GLU A 54 1.32 16.61 19.94
C GLU A 54 -0.04 16.42 19.27
N LEU A 55 -0.78 17.53 19.12
CA LEU A 55 -1.95 17.58 18.26
C LEU A 55 -1.49 17.92 16.84
N PRO A 56 -1.95 17.21 15.79
CA PRO A 56 -1.67 17.59 14.41
C PRO A 56 -2.12 19.03 14.17
N VAL A 57 -1.17 19.93 13.88
CA VAL A 57 -1.44 21.32 13.55
C VAL A 57 -1.32 21.53 12.05
N GLU A 58 -2.30 22.21 11.45
CA GLU A 58 -2.25 22.54 10.03
C GLU A 58 -1.16 23.59 9.78
N VAL A 59 -0.10 23.20 9.07
CA VAL A 59 0.94 24.13 8.62
C VAL A 59 0.48 24.76 7.31
N SER A 60 0.47 26.09 7.23
CA SER A 60 0.09 26.81 6.02
C SER A 60 1.15 26.64 4.92
N ILE A 61 0.97 25.62 4.08
CA ILE A 61 1.82 25.36 2.92
C ILE A 61 1.37 26.29 1.78
N ALA A 62 2.31 26.98 1.13
CA ALA A 62 2.01 27.81 -0.04
C ALA A 62 1.35 26.96 -1.15
N SER A 63 0.42 27.52 -1.94
CA SER A 63 -0.44 26.69 -2.81
C SER A 63 0.33 25.85 -3.84
N HIS A 64 1.51 26.28 -4.26
CA HIS A 64 2.38 25.56 -5.19
C HIS A 64 3.06 24.33 -4.58
N PHE A 65 3.10 24.23 -3.25
CA PHE A 65 3.59 23.06 -2.51
C PHE A 65 2.45 22.20 -1.96
N ARG A 66 1.18 22.53 -2.25
CA ARG A 66 0.04 21.64 -1.96
C ARG A 66 -0.03 20.53 -3.01
N SER A 67 0.89 19.59 -2.90
CA SER A 67 0.86 18.36 -3.68
C SER A 67 -0.19 17.45 -3.08
N HIS A 68 -1.33 17.33 -3.76
CA HIS A 68 -2.30 16.27 -3.48
C HIS A 68 -1.70 14.91 -3.85
N SER A 69 -2.19 13.84 -3.23
CA SER A 69 -1.73 12.49 -3.55
C SER A 69 -2.09 12.16 -5.01
N ILE A 70 -1.08 11.89 -5.85
CA ILE A 70 -1.29 11.60 -7.26
C ILE A 70 -1.60 10.10 -7.41
N PHE A 71 -2.76 9.77 -7.98
CA PHE A 71 -3.10 8.40 -8.32
C PHE A 71 -2.74 8.09 -9.76
N THR A 72 -2.06 6.96 -9.98
CA THR A 72 -1.84 6.40 -11.32
C THR A 72 -2.58 5.08 -11.41
N CYS A 73 -3.49 4.96 -12.38
CA CYS A 73 -4.24 3.75 -12.56
C CYS A 73 -3.32 2.61 -12.99
N PRO A 74 -3.28 1.51 -12.26
CA PRO A 74 -2.36 0.42 -12.56
C PRO A 74 -2.78 -0.41 -13.78
N VAL A 75 -4.06 -0.32 -14.20
CA VAL A 75 -4.58 -1.01 -15.41
C VAL A 75 -4.35 -0.18 -16.66
N SER A 76 -4.74 1.10 -16.65
CA SER A 76 -4.56 1.97 -17.82
C SER A 76 -3.16 2.58 -17.92
N LYS A 77 -2.36 2.49 -16.85
CA LYS A 77 -1.03 3.11 -16.72
C LYS A 77 -1.06 4.63 -16.98
N GLN A 78 -2.19 5.26 -16.63
CA GLN A 78 -2.42 6.69 -16.78
C GLN A 78 -2.69 7.32 -15.42
N THR A 79 -2.14 8.52 -15.23
CA THR A 79 -2.41 9.35 -14.06
C THR A 79 -3.86 9.84 -14.04
N SER A 80 -4.47 9.91 -12.86
CA SER A 80 -5.82 10.45 -12.70
C SER A 80 -5.87 11.90 -13.13
N SER A 81 -6.95 12.27 -13.80
CA SER A 81 -7.29 13.64 -14.18
C SER A 81 -8.71 13.98 -13.71
N SER A 82 -9.15 15.22 -13.90
CA SER A 82 -10.53 15.63 -13.64
C SER A 82 -11.55 14.84 -14.47
N GLU A 83 -11.19 14.46 -15.70
CA GLU A 83 -12.04 13.67 -16.61
C GLU A 83 -11.99 12.16 -16.32
N ASN A 84 -10.82 11.67 -15.87
CA ASN A 84 -10.59 10.28 -15.52
C ASN A 84 -10.22 10.14 -14.03
N PRO A 85 -11.18 10.39 -13.13
CA PRO A 85 -10.92 10.35 -11.70
C PRO A 85 -10.69 8.91 -11.21
N PRO A 86 -10.04 8.75 -10.05
CA PRO A 86 -9.94 7.46 -9.37
C PRO A 86 -11.30 7.06 -8.80
N LEU A 87 -11.71 5.82 -9.04
CA LEU A 87 -12.93 5.21 -8.54
C LEU A 87 -12.59 4.04 -7.62
N ARG A 88 -13.20 4.02 -6.44
CA ARG A 88 -13.23 2.86 -5.56
C ARG A 88 -14.37 1.94 -5.98
N ILE A 89 -14.05 0.70 -6.35
CA ILE A 89 -15.06 -0.31 -6.72
C ILE A 89 -15.58 -1.05 -5.47
N SER A 90 -16.63 -1.86 -5.63
CA SER A 90 -17.32 -2.52 -4.49
C SER A 90 -16.41 -3.43 -3.65
N CYS A 91 -15.38 -4.03 -4.24
CA CYS A 91 -14.39 -4.83 -3.49
C CYS A 91 -13.35 -4.01 -2.71
N GLY A 92 -13.36 -2.68 -2.82
CA GLY A 92 -12.45 -1.78 -2.11
C GLY A 92 -11.20 -1.36 -2.87
N HIS A 93 -10.86 -1.99 -4.00
CA HIS A 93 -9.74 -1.55 -4.84
C HIS A 93 -10.05 -0.25 -5.59
N VAL A 94 -9.01 0.46 -6.03
CA VAL A 94 -9.13 1.72 -6.77
C VAL A 94 -8.67 1.54 -8.21
N LEU A 95 -9.49 1.97 -9.15
CA LEU A 95 -9.24 1.95 -10.59
C LEU A 95 -9.67 3.29 -11.21
N SER A 96 -9.11 3.69 -12.35
CA SER A 96 -9.61 4.89 -13.04
C SER A 96 -10.99 4.65 -13.67
N LYS A 97 -11.76 5.73 -13.83
CA LYS A 97 -13.07 5.70 -14.51
C LYS A 97 -13.02 5.00 -15.86
N GLU A 98 -12.03 5.31 -16.68
CA GLU A 98 -11.83 4.63 -17.96
C GLU A 98 -11.54 3.14 -17.82
N ALA A 99 -10.72 2.74 -16.83
CA ALA A 99 -10.41 1.34 -16.62
C ALA A 99 -11.66 0.55 -16.21
N VAL A 100 -12.50 1.11 -15.34
CA VAL A 100 -13.80 0.53 -14.96
C VAL A 100 -14.69 0.36 -16.20
N SER A 101 -14.85 1.41 -17.01
CA SER A 101 -15.65 1.34 -18.25
C SER A 101 -15.10 0.35 -19.28
N LYS A 102 -13.77 0.23 -19.39
CA LYS A 102 -13.10 -0.72 -20.31
C LYS A 102 -13.20 -2.16 -19.82
N LEU A 103 -13.32 -2.39 -18.51
CA LEU A 103 -13.49 -3.71 -17.90
C LEU A 103 -14.95 -4.18 -17.99
N SER A 104 -15.93 -3.27 -17.92
CA SER A 104 -17.36 -3.58 -18.05
C SER A 104 -17.84 -3.74 -19.51
N ARG A 105 -17.03 -4.36 -20.39
CA ARG A 105 -17.29 -4.45 -21.85
C ARG A 105 -18.72 -4.91 -22.16
N GLY A 106 -19.39 -4.21 -23.08
CA GLY A 106 -20.66 -4.65 -23.67
C GLY A 106 -21.91 -4.45 -22.79
N PHE A 107 -21.95 -3.42 -21.94
CA PHE A 107 -23.04 -3.20 -20.97
C PHE A 107 -23.19 -4.32 -19.94
N ALA A 108 -22.14 -5.12 -19.73
CA ALA A 108 -22.13 -6.08 -18.64
C ALA A 108 -22.29 -5.33 -17.31
N LEU A 109 -23.33 -5.69 -16.55
CA LEU A 109 -23.61 -5.12 -15.24
C LEU A 109 -22.49 -5.40 -14.22
N LYS A 110 -21.61 -6.36 -14.51
CA LYS A 110 -20.54 -6.79 -13.61
C LYS A 110 -19.24 -7.06 -14.37
N PHE A 111 -18.11 -6.84 -13.71
CA PHE A 111 -16.76 -7.16 -14.19
C PHE A 111 -15.92 -7.70 -13.03
N LYS A 112 -14.84 -8.43 -13.34
CA LYS A 112 -13.92 -8.95 -12.31
C LYS A 112 -12.87 -7.91 -11.95
N CYS A 113 -12.57 -7.80 -10.66
CA CYS A 113 -11.46 -6.97 -10.21
C CYS A 113 -10.12 -7.57 -10.70
N PRO A 114 -9.16 -6.76 -11.21
CA PRO A 114 -7.83 -7.25 -11.57
C PRO A 114 -6.99 -7.71 -10.36
N TYR A 115 -7.33 -7.25 -9.14
CA TYR A 115 -6.58 -7.51 -7.91
C TYR A 115 -7.18 -8.61 -7.04
N CYS A 116 -8.43 -8.99 -7.26
CA CYS A 116 -9.10 -9.97 -6.43
C CYS A 116 -10.18 -10.72 -7.21
N PRO A 117 -10.60 -11.91 -6.77
CA PRO A 117 -11.60 -12.71 -7.49
C PRO A 117 -13.03 -12.15 -7.42
N VAL A 118 -13.24 -11.03 -6.72
CA VAL A 118 -14.57 -10.44 -6.49
C VAL A 118 -15.09 -9.76 -7.77
N GLU A 119 -16.34 -10.06 -8.09
CA GLU A 119 -17.10 -9.37 -9.13
C GLU A 119 -17.62 -8.04 -8.60
N CYS A 120 -17.42 -6.99 -9.40
CA CYS A 120 -17.75 -5.61 -9.09
C CYS A 120 -18.72 -5.07 -10.12
N GLU A 121 -19.59 -4.15 -9.70
CA GLU A 121 -20.52 -3.45 -10.57
C GLU A 121 -20.09 -1.97 -10.71
N PRO A 122 -20.05 -1.41 -11.93
CA PRO A 122 -19.65 -0.01 -12.14
C PRO A 122 -20.59 0.98 -11.42
N SER A 123 -21.88 0.67 -11.31
CA SER A 123 -22.88 1.48 -10.60
C SER A 123 -22.59 1.65 -9.10
N GLN A 124 -21.86 0.70 -8.49
CA GLN A 124 -21.49 0.74 -7.07
C GLN A 124 -20.12 1.40 -6.82
N SER A 125 -19.51 1.97 -7.86
CA SER A 125 -18.23 2.65 -7.72
C SER A 125 -18.41 4.06 -7.13
N LEU A 126 -17.49 4.46 -6.25
CA LEU A 126 -17.46 5.79 -5.66
C LEU A 126 -16.22 6.54 -6.13
N GLN A 127 -16.41 7.78 -6.59
CA GLN A 127 -15.29 8.63 -6.95
C GLN A 127 -14.51 9.05 -5.70
N LEU A 128 -13.18 8.95 -5.77
CA LEU A 128 -12.26 9.45 -4.77
C LEU A 128 -11.74 10.83 -5.20
N TYR A 129 -11.58 11.71 -4.21
CA TYR A 129 -10.92 13.00 -4.36
C TYR A 129 -9.65 12.96 -3.52
N PHE A 130 -8.55 13.42 -4.11
CA PHE A 130 -7.24 13.50 -3.47
C PHE A 130 -6.83 14.95 -3.32
#